data_AF-A0A0F2N8V4-F1
#
_entry.id   AF-A0A0F2N8V4-F1
#
_cell.length_a   1.000
_cell.length_b   1.000
_cell.length_c   1.000
_cell.angle_alpha   90.00
_cell.angle_beta   90.00
_cell.angle_gamma   90.00
#
_symmetry.space_group_name_H-M   'P 1'
#
loop_
_entity.id
_entity.type
_entity.pdbx_description
1 polymer ?
#
loop_
_entity_poly.entity_id
_entity_poly.type
_entity_poly.pdbx_seq_one_letter_code
_entity_poly.pdbx_strand_id
1 'polypeptide(L)'
;MAKRILVPLAEGFETIEALSLVDVFRRAGARVDLAAVGENLQVTSSHRVKVAADMLLVDCIREKYDLIALPGGIPGAENLKKSEILATLLKNQNSEDKLYAAICASPALVLEHHGLLEGKNATCHPGFVDKLKSPAHAGEKVVVDKNCVTGKGAGTSIEFALELLKILMGEDKMREVAKGMAIER
;
A
#
# COMPACT_ATOMS: atom_id res chain seq x y z
N MET A 1 -0.14 -21.65 4.47
CA MET A 1 -1.25 -21.06 3.69
C MET A 1 -0.69 -19.94 2.83
N ALA A 2 -1.28 -19.66 1.67
CA ALA A 2 -0.83 -18.53 0.84
C ALA A 2 -1.04 -17.21 1.59
N LYS A 3 -0.06 -16.30 1.50
CA LYS A 3 -0.16 -14.95 2.09
C LYS A 3 -1.30 -14.18 1.44
N ARG A 4 -2.07 -13.43 2.22
CA ARG A 4 -3.20 -12.65 1.75
C ARG A 4 -2.95 -11.15 1.90
N ILE A 5 -3.08 -10.42 0.80
CA ILE A 5 -2.73 -9.00 0.69
C ILE A 5 -4.00 -8.22 0.33
N LEU A 6 -4.25 -7.12 1.02
CA LEU A 6 -5.29 -6.16 0.67
C LEU A 6 -4.66 -4.95 -0.03
N VAL A 7 -5.15 -4.64 -1.23
CA VAL A 7 -4.83 -3.39 -1.94
C VAL A 7 -6.14 -2.63 -2.16
N PRO A 8 -6.44 -1.59 -1.36
CA PRO A 8 -7.66 -0.81 -1.53
C PRO A 8 -7.52 0.18 -2.70
N LEU A 9 -8.52 0.21 -3.58
CA LEU A 9 -8.63 1.16 -4.68
C LEU A 9 -9.75 2.16 -4.39
N ALA A 10 -9.40 3.44 -4.33
CA ALA A 10 -10.38 4.52 -4.32
C ALA A 10 -10.27 5.34 -5.61
N GLU A 11 -11.37 6.00 -6.00
CA GLU A 11 -11.38 6.88 -7.17
C GLU A 11 -10.21 7.88 -7.13
N GLY A 12 -9.44 7.92 -8.22
CA GLY A 12 -8.23 8.72 -8.36
C GLY A 12 -6.96 8.15 -7.72
N PHE A 13 -6.92 6.83 -7.46
CA PHE A 13 -5.68 6.13 -7.07
C PHE A 13 -4.57 6.28 -8.14
N GLU A 14 -3.30 6.18 -7.74
CA GLU A 14 -2.18 6.17 -8.67
C GLU A 14 -2.02 4.78 -9.32
N THR A 15 -1.99 4.74 -10.65
CA THR A 15 -2.15 3.50 -11.43
C THR A 15 -0.99 2.54 -11.23
N ILE A 16 0.24 3.04 -11.35
CA ILE A 16 1.42 2.17 -11.33
C ILE A 16 1.75 1.74 -9.91
N GLU A 17 1.49 2.57 -8.90
CA GLU A 17 1.67 2.22 -7.49
C GLU A 17 0.78 1.06 -7.08
N ALA A 18 -0.51 1.10 -7.42
CA ALA A 18 -1.44 0.03 -7.09
C ALA A 18 -1.13 -1.26 -7.86
N LEU A 19 -0.94 -1.17 -9.17
CA LEU A 19 -0.73 -2.35 -10.01
C LEU A 19 0.63 -3.00 -9.78
N SER A 20 1.66 -2.25 -9.37
CA SER A 20 2.95 -2.82 -8.95
C SER A 20 2.81 -3.74 -7.74
N LEU A 21 2.01 -3.34 -6.73
CA LEU A 21 1.72 -4.19 -5.57
C LEU A 21 0.99 -5.46 -6.00
N VAL A 22 -0.03 -5.33 -6.84
CA VAL A 22 -0.82 -6.47 -7.33
C VAL A 22 0.04 -7.45 -8.12
N ASP A 23 0.81 -6.95 -9.08
CA ASP A 23 1.64 -7.77 -9.98
C ASP A 23 2.74 -8.52 -9.19
N VAL A 24 3.51 -7.81 -8.36
CA VAL A 24 4.61 -8.40 -7.58
C VAL A 24 4.11 -9.51 -6.64
N PHE A 25 3.03 -9.26 -5.89
CA PHE A 25 2.53 -10.26 -4.95
C PHE A 25 1.84 -11.44 -5.65
N ARG A 26 1.14 -11.21 -6.77
CA ARG A 26 0.58 -12.32 -7.57
C ARG A 26 1.66 -13.18 -8.20
N ARG A 27 2.78 -12.60 -8.68
CA ARG A 27 3.96 -13.36 -9.14
C ARG A 27 4.56 -14.24 -8.05
N ALA A 28 4.51 -13.78 -6.79
CA ALA A 28 4.98 -14.56 -5.65
C ALA A 28 4.03 -15.71 -5.23
N GLY A 29 2.85 -15.83 -5.86
CA GLY A 29 1.82 -16.79 -5.49
C GLY A 29 0.98 -16.38 -4.26
N ALA A 30 1.02 -15.11 -3.86
CA ALA A 30 0.14 -14.58 -2.82
C ALA A 30 -1.27 -14.33 -3.38
N ARG A 31 -2.28 -14.42 -2.52
CA ARG A 31 -3.63 -13.97 -2.82
C ARG A 31 -3.70 -12.47 -2.62
N VAL A 32 -3.94 -11.71 -3.69
CA VAL A 32 -4.16 -10.26 -3.62
C VAL A 32 -5.64 -9.98 -3.84
N ASP A 33 -6.29 -9.46 -2.80
CA ASP A 33 -7.63 -8.91 -2.89
C ASP A 33 -7.52 -7.42 -3.26
N LEU A 34 -7.82 -7.11 -4.52
CA LEU A 34 -7.95 -5.74 -4.99
C LEU A 34 -9.36 -5.25 -4.64
N ALA A 35 -9.49 -4.35 -3.67
CA ALA A 35 -10.78 -4.01 -3.07
C ALA A 35 -11.21 -2.56 -3.38
N ALA A 36 -12.35 -2.37 -4.04
CA ALA A 36 -12.87 -1.05 -4.37
C ALA A 36 -13.50 -0.37 -3.14
N VAL A 37 -13.15 0.90 -2.91
CA VAL A 37 -13.81 1.78 -1.95
C VAL A 37 -15.04 2.40 -2.62
N GLY A 38 -16.22 2.14 -2.04
CA GLY A 38 -17.51 2.60 -2.58
C GLY A 38 -18.41 1.42 -2.91
N GLU A 39 -19.27 1.59 -3.91
CA GLU A 39 -20.31 0.62 -4.28
C GLU A 39 -20.04 -0.09 -5.63
N ASN A 40 -19.07 0.41 -6.41
CA ASN A 40 -18.77 -0.10 -7.75
C ASN A 40 -17.42 -0.81 -7.78
N LEU A 41 -17.35 -1.97 -8.44
CA LEU A 41 -16.09 -2.69 -8.62
C LEU A 41 -15.16 -2.01 -9.63
N GLN A 42 -15.68 -1.22 -10.57
CA GLN A 42 -14.83 -0.46 -11.48
C GLN A 42 -14.42 0.85 -10.82
N VAL A 43 -13.11 1.06 -10.66
CA VAL A 43 -12.51 2.28 -10.09
C VAL A 43 -11.66 2.97 -11.15
N THR A 44 -11.77 4.30 -11.27
CA THR A 44 -10.96 5.08 -12.21
C THR A 44 -9.73 5.66 -11.53
N SER A 45 -8.54 5.48 -12.11
CA SER A 45 -7.29 6.02 -11.59
C SER A 45 -7.15 7.53 -11.85
N SER A 46 -6.16 8.17 -11.22
CA SER A 46 -5.78 9.59 -11.46
C SER A 46 -5.43 9.89 -12.92
N HIS A 47 -5.09 8.86 -13.70
CA HIS A 47 -4.75 8.94 -15.12
C HIS A 47 -5.84 8.35 -16.03
N ARG A 48 -7.08 8.24 -15.52
CA ARG A 48 -8.28 7.80 -16.25
C ARG A 48 -8.24 6.35 -16.74
N VAL A 49 -7.35 5.53 -16.18
CA VAL A 49 -7.33 4.09 -16.41
C VAL A 49 -8.40 3.47 -15.52
N LYS A 50 -9.31 2.70 -16.13
CA LYS A 50 -10.36 1.99 -15.39
C LYS A 50 -9.87 0.60 -15.02
N VAL A 51 -9.96 0.27 -13.73
CA VAL A 51 -9.58 -1.03 -13.20
C VAL A 51 -10.79 -1.67 -12.55
N ALA A 52 -11.07 -2.93 -12.89
CA ALA A 52 -12.04 -3.74 -12.18
C ALA A 52 -11.37 -4.36 -10.95
N ALA A 53 -11.85 -3.99 -9.76
CA ALA A 53 -11.49 -4.61 -8.49
C ALA A 53 -12.10 -6.01 -8.38
N ASP A 54 -11.50 -6.84 -7.53
CA ASP A 54 -11.95 -8.21 -7.29
C ASP A 54 -13.19 -8.23 -6.37
N MET A 55 -13.30 -7.26 -5.47
CA MET A 55 -14.37 -7.16 -4.46
C MET A 55 -14.56 -5.72 -3.95
N LEU A 56 -15.61 -5.49 -3.15
CA LEU A 56 -15.80 -4.23 -2.44
C LEU A 56 -15.05 -4.26 -1.09
N LEU A 57 -14.56 -3.10 -0.64
CA LEU A 57 -13.86 -2.99 0.63
C LEU A 57 -14.74 -3.37 1.83
N VAL A 58 -16.06 -3.18 1.73
CA VAL A 58 -17.02 -3.56 2.79
C VAL A 58 -16.98 -5.07 3.08
N ASP A 59 -16.70 -5.88 2.06
CA ASP A 59 -16.61 -7.33 2.20
C ASP A 59 -15.30 -7.77 2.90
N CYS A 60 -14.30 -6.88 2.98
CA CYS A 60 -13.01 -7.16 3.62
C CYS A 60 -13.05 -7.05 5.16
N ILE A 61 -14.09 -6.48 5.76
CA ILE A 61 -14.10 -6.13 7.20
C ILE A 61 -13.96 -7.35 8.14
N ARG A 62 -14.37 -8.52 7.68
CA ARG A 62 -14.32 -9.79 8.44
C ARG A 62 -13.08 -10.63 8.12
N GLU A 63 -12.27 -10.17 7.18
CA GLU A 63 -11.13 -10.92 6.67
C GLU A 63 -9.85 -10.53 7.41
N LYS A 64 -8.88 -11.45 7.44
CA LYS A 64 -7.54 -11.20 7.99
C LYS A 64 -6.54 -11.14 6.86
N TYR A 65 -5.68 -10.13 6.91
CA TYR A 65 -4.64 -9.90 5.91
C TYR A 65 -3.26 -10.00 6.55
N ASP A 66 -2.31 -10.57 5.80
CA ASP A 66 -0.90 -10.55 6.15
C ASP A 66 -0.28 -9.17 5.85
N LEU A 67 -0.86 -8.43 4.90
CA LEU A 67 -0.47 -7.06 4.54
C LEU A 67 -1.69 -6.25 4.05
N ILE A 68 -1.80 -5.00 4.50
CA ILE A 68 -2.65 -3.97 3.87
C ILE A 68 -1.73 -2.90 3.27
N ALA A 69 -1.75 -2.72 1.95
CA ALA A 69 -0.84 -1.81 1.25
C ALA A 69 -1.61 -0.75 0.45
N LEU A 70 -1.44 0.53 0.82
CA LEU A 70 -2.18 1.65 0.27
C LEU A 70 -1.41 2.30 -0.89
N PRO A 71 -1.97 2.31 -2.11
CA PRO A 71 -1.44 3.15 -3.18
C PRO A 71 -1.68 4.63 -2.85
N GLY A 72 -0.95 5.52 -3.52
CA GLY A 72 -1.16 6.95 -3.44
C GLY A 72 -2.11 7.47 -4.52
N GLY A 73 -1.72 8.60 -5.12
CA GLY A 73 -2.59 9.44 -5.94
C GLY A 73 -3.39 10.36 -5.04
N ILE A 74 -3.32 11.68 -5.26
CA ILE A 74 -3.88 12.66 -4.31
C ILE A 74 -5.38 12.45 -4.08
N PRO A 75 -6.23 12.35 -5.14
CA PRO A 75 -7.65 12.13 -4.92
C PRO A 75 -7.93 10.74 -4.31
N GLY A 76 -7.20 9.71 -4.75
CA GLY A 76 -7.28 8.36 -4.20
C GLY A 76 -6.98 8.33 -2.70
N ALA A 77 -5.87 8.92 -2.28
CA ALA A 77 -5.46 9.01 -0.87
C ALA A 77 -6.45 9.81 -0.02
N GLU A 78 -7.00 10.93 -0.53
CA GLU A 78 -8.07 11.66 0.19
C GLU A 78 -9.36 10.84 0.31
N ASN A 79 -9.69 9.99 -0.67
CA ASN A 79 -10.84 9.10 -0.61
C ASN A 79 -10.58 7.91 0.34
N LEU A 80 -9.37 7.34 0.32
CA LEU A 80 -8.94 6.30 1.28
C LEU A 80 -9.01 6.83 2.72
N LYS A 81 -8.51 8.05 2.95
CA LYS A 81 -8.55 8.73 4.26
C LYS A 81 -9.95 8.79 4.85
N LYS A 82 -10.98 9.05 4.02
CA LYS A 82 -12.39 9.18 4.43
C LYS A 82 -13.08 7.84 4.70
N SER A 83 -12.49 6.71 4.32
CA SER A 83 -13.10 5.40 4.50
C SER A 83 -12.96 4.92 5.94
N GLU A 84 -14.06 4.92 6.69
CA GLU A 84 -14.11 4.40 8.08
C GLU A 84 -13.81 2.90 8.14
N ILE A 85 -14.21 2.16 7.10
CA ILE A 85 -13.93 0.73 6.97
C ILE A 85 -12.41 0.51 6.86
N LEU A 86 -11.73 1.28 6.01
CA LEU A 86 -10.28 1.19 5.86
C LEU A 86 -9.55 1.59 7.14
N ALA A 87 -10.01 2.66 7.81
CA ALA A 87 -9.43 3.11 9.06
C ALA A 87 -9.52 2.03 10.15
N THR A 88 -10.67 1.35 10.25
CA THR A 88 -10.87 0.21 11.15
C THR A 88 -9.91 -0.94 10.82
N LEU A 89 -9.83 -1.33 9.55
CA LEU A 89 -8.93 -2.39 9.08
C LEU A 89 -7.47 -2.09 9.42
N LEU A 90 -7.00 -0.86 9.17
CA LEU A 90 -5.63 -0.45 9.45
C LEU A 90 -5.30 -0.40 10.95
N LYS A 91 -6.25 0.09 11.77
CA LYS A 91 -6.06 0.12 13.23
C LYS A 91 -5.97 -1.30 13.80
N ASN A 92 -6.80 -2.23 13.31
CA ASN A 92 -6.73 -3.63 13.68
C ASN A 92 -5.42 -4.29 13.20
N GLN A 93 -5.00 -3.99 11.97
CA GLN A 93 -3.73 -4.48 11.43
C GLN A 93 -2.54 -4.04 12.30
N ASN A 94 -2.51 -2.76 12.70
CA ASN A 94 -1.46 -2.22 13.54
C ASN A 94 -1.51 -2.75 14.98
N SER A 95 -2.70 -2.94 15.57
CA SER A 95 -2.84 -3.47 16.94
C SER A 95 -2.48 -4.96 17.05
N GLU A 96 -2.62 -5.71 15.96
CA GLU A 96 -2.18 -7.11 15.83
C GLU A 96 -0.69 -7.25 15.44
N ASP A 97 0.07 -6.14 15.40
CA ASP A 97 1.48 -6.08 14.96
C ASP A 97 1.71 -6.68 13.56
N LYS A 98 0.69 -6.60 12.69
CA LYS A 98 0.79 -7.07 11.31
C LYS A 98 1.22 -5.97 10.37
N LEU A 99 1.80 -6.38 9.25
CA LEU A 99 2.37 -5.46 8.27
C LEU A 99 1.26 -4.59 7.64
N TYR A 100 1.50 -3.28 7.61
CA TYR A 100 0.75 -2.34 6.78
C TYR A 100 1.71 -1.38 6.10
N ALA A 101 1.28 -0.86 4.96
CA ALA A 101 2.15 -0.06 4.13
C ALA A 101 1.39 1.03 3.38
N ALA A 102 2.09 2.10 3.01
CA ALA A 102 1.55 3.15 2.15
C ALA A 102 2.65 3.78 1.28
N ILE A 103 2.31 4.23 0.09
CA ILE A 103 3.25 4.90 -0.82
C ILE A 103 2.74 6.29 -1.24
N CYS A 104 3.67 7.17 -1.58
CA CYS A 104 3.39 8.47 -2.19
C CYS A 104 2.63 9.42 -1.24
N ALA A 105 1.39 9.80 -1.56
CA ALA A 105 0.59 10.68 -0.72
C ALA A 105 -0.04 9.96 0.48
N SER A 106 -0.22 8.64 0.42
CA SER A 106 -0.96 7.88 1.44
C SER A 106 -0.31 7.81 2.83
N PRO A 107 1.03 7.77 2.99
CA PRO A 107 1.66 7.91 4.31
C PRO A 107 1.21 9.20 5.02
N ALA A 108 1.28 10.34 4.33
CA ALA A 108 0.98 11.64 4.91
C ALA A 108 -0.52 11.94 5.02
N LEU A 109 -1.33 11.50 4.06
CA LEU A 109 -2.76 11.82 4.05
C LEU A 109 -3.61 10.80 4.81
N VAL A 110 -3.20 9.53 4.84
CA VAL A 110 -3.98 8.45 5.45
C VAL A 110 -3.35 8.00 6.76
N LEU A 111 -2.08 7.55 6.74
CA LEU A 111 -1.47 6.94 7.92
C LEU A 111 -1.24 7.97 9.04
N GLU A 112 -0.65 9.13 8.72
CA GLU A 112 -0.46 10.22 9.68
C GLU A 112 -1.80 10.73 10.24
N HIS A 113 -2.81 10.91 9.37
CA HIS A 113 -4.14 11.36 9.77
C HIS A 113 -4.80 10.42 10.80
N HIS A 114 -4.64 9.11 10.61
CA HIS A 114 -5.20 8.09 11.50
C HIS A 114 -4.29 7.73 12.69
N GLY A 115 -3.18 8.47 12.89
CA GLY A 115 -2.24 8.27 13.99
C GLY A 115 -1.36 7.01 13.87
N LEU A 116 -1.32 6.39 12.68
CA LEU A 116 -0.60 5.13 12.48
C LEU A 116 0.92 5.31 12.41
N LEU A 117 1.39 6.54 12.17
CA LEU A 117 2.82 6.89 12.14
C LEU A 117 3.37 7.40 13.48
N GLU A 118 2.57 7.41 14.55
CA GLU A 118 3.04 7.88 15.85
C GLU A 118 4.23 7.04 16.36
N GLY A 119 5.35 7.71 16.65
CA GLY A 119 6.58 7.07 17.09
C GLY A 119 7.23 6.15 16.05
N LYS A 120 6.98 6.39 14.76
CA LYS A 120 7.60 5.67 13.63
C LYS A 120 8.24 6.65 12.64
N ASN A 121 9.29 6.20 11.98
CA ASN A 121 9.90 6.85 10.84
C ASN A 121 9.10 6.55 9.57
N ALA A 122 9.01 7.55 8.68
CA ALA A 122 8.29 7.40 7.43
C ALA A 122 8.92 8.25 6.32
N THR A 123 8.70 7.80 5.08
CA THR A 123 8.86 8.59 3.87
C THR A 123 7.49 8.81 3.20
N CYS A 124 7.42 9.77 2.30
CA CYS A 124 6.25 10.03 1.47
C CYS A 124 6.66 10.75 0.18
N HIS A 125 5.69 11.11 -0.66
CA HIS A 125 5.97 11.95 -1.82
C HIS A 125 6.54 13.31 -1.39
N PRO A 126 7.58 13.84 -2.05
CA PRO A 126 8.23 15.11 -1.64
C PRO A 126 7.28 16.29 -1.43
N GLY A 127 6.18 16.35 -2.20
CA GLY A 127 5.14 17.38 -2.06
C GLY A 127 4.21 17.24 -0.85
N PHE A 128 4.42 16.26 0.03
CA PHE A 128 3.62 16.00 1.24
C PHE A 128 4.44 15.87 2.52
N VAL A 129 5.74 16.16 2.45
CA VAL A 129 6.68 16.02 3.57
C VAL A 129 6.31 16.94 4.73
N ASP A 130 5.80 18.13 4.42
CA ASP A 130 5.28 19.12 5.37
C ASP A 130 4.11 18.61 6.21
N LYS A 131 3.43 17.54 5.75
CA LYS A 131 2.33 16.92 6.48
C LYS A 131 2.77 15.77 7.39
N LEU A 132 4.02 15.30 7.30
CA LEU A 132 4.56 14.30 8.23
C LEU A 132 5.02 14.98 9.52
N LYS A 133 4.70 14.38 10.68
CA LYS A 133 5.22 14.88 11.96
C LYS A 133 6.72 14.62 12.15
N SER A 134 7.24 13.54 11.56
CA SER A 134 8.66 13.18 11.60
C SER A 134 9.22 13.02 10.17
N PRO A 135 9.66 14.10 9.52
CA PRO A 135 10.12 14.07 8.14
C PRO A 135 11.59 13.63 7.98
N ALA A 136 12.22 13.10 9.04
CA ALA A 136 13.66 12.77 9.06
C ALA A 136 14.10 11.83 7.92
N HIS A 137 13.19 11.00 7.42
CA HIS A 137 13.45 9.99 6.39
C HIS A 137 12.73 10.25 5.05
N ALA A 138 12.16 11.45 4.86
CA ALA A 138 11.36 11.81 3.69
C ALA A 138 12.07 11.71 2.32
N GLY A 139 13.41 11.64 2.30
CA GLY A 139 14.20 11.49 1.08
C GLY A 139 14.31 10.05 0.57
N GLU A 140 14.15 9.08 1.47
CA GLU A 140 14.39 7.65 1.21
C GLU A 140 13.32 7.06 0.31
N LYS A 141 13.71 6.09 -0.53
CA LYS A 141 12.80 5.42 -1.47
C LYS A 141 11.76 4.57 -0.74
N VAL A 142 12.21 3.86 0.30
CA VAL A 142 11.42 2.99 1.15
C VAL A 142 11.94 3.13 2.58
N VAL A 143 11.05 3.28 3.56
CA VAL A 143 11.37 3.31 4.99
C VAL A 143 10.59 2.18 5.65
N VAL A 144 11.31 1.34 6.40
CA VAL A 144 10.76 0.25 7.18
C VAL A 144 10.95 0.59 8.66
N ASP A 145 9.85 0.72 9.41
CA ASP A 145 9.89 0.94 10.85
C ASP A 145 8.81 0.10 11.53
N LYS A 146 9.25 -0.91 12.30
CA LYS A 146 8.40 -1.93 12.92
C LYS A 146 7.54 -2.62 11.87
N ASN A 147 6.21 -2.65 12.06
CA ASN A 147 5.24 -3.21 11.14
C ASN A 147 4.69 -2.21 10.11
N CYS A 148 5.27 -1.00 10.01
CA CYS A 148 4.88 0.02 9.04
C CYS A 148 5.96 0.19 7.98
N VAL A 149 5.58 0.11 6.71
CA VAL A 149 6.48 0.36 5.57
C VAL A 149 5.94 1.48 4.71
N THR A 150 6.76 2.49 4.43
CA THR A 150 6.35 3.63 3.61
C THR A 150 7.23 3.79 2.38
N GLY A 151 6.63 4.23 1.27
CA GLY A 151 7.30 4.41 -0.02
C GLY A 151 7.19 5.83 -0.54
N LYS A 152 8.19 6.26 -1.32
CA LYS A 152 8.31 7.64 -1.81
C LYS A 152 7.31 8.00 -2.92
N GLY A 153 7.13 7.15 -3.93
CA GLY A 153 6.18 7.45 -5.01
C GLY A 153 6.26 6.51 -6.20
N ALA A 154 5.48 6.83 -7.23
CA ALA A 154 5.32 6.06 -8.46
C ALA A 154 6.63 5.50 -9.05
N GLY A 155 7.70 6.31 -9.14
CA GLY A 155 9.00 5.88 -9.66
C GLY A 155 9.76 4.87 -8.79
N THR A 156 9.33 4.62 -7.55
CA THR A 156 9.90 3.65 -6.62
C THR A 156 8.90 2.53 -6.26
N SER A 157 7.78 2.44 -6.95
CA SER A 157 6.67 1.52 -6.63
C SER A 157 7.07 0.04 -6.67
N ILE A 158 7.85 -0.37 -7.66
CA ILE A 158 8.36 -1.74 -7.78
C ILE A 158 9.37 -2.05 -6.66
N GLU A 159 10.29 -1.13 -6.37
CA GLU A 159 11.26 -1.30 -5.26
C GLU A 159 10.55 -1.43 -3.91
N PHE A 160 9.49 -0.64 -3.70
CA PHE A 160 8.61 -0.70 -2.53
C PHE A 160 7.87 -2.04 -2.43
N ALA A 161 7.26 -2.50 -3.52
CA ALA A 161 6.56 -3.79 -3.54
C ALA A 161 7.50 -4.97 -3.30
N LEU A 162 8.72 -4.94 -3.85
CA LEU A 162 9.74 -5.97 -3.60
C LEU A 162 10.24 -5.96 -2.15
N GLU A 163 10.36 -4.79 -1.52
CA GLU A 163 10.75 -4.72 -0.10
C GLU A 163 9.66 -5.32 0.81
N LEU A 164 8.39 -5.03 0.52
CA LEU A 164 7.26 -5.66 1.21
C LEU A 164 7.25 -7.18 1.01
N LEU A 165 7.52 -7.64 -0.22
CA LEU A 165 7.60 -9.05 -0.53
C LEU A 165 8.74 -9.74 0.24
N LYS A 166 9.91 -9.10 0.33
CA LYS A 166 11.05 -9.60 1.11
C LYS A 166 10.69 -9.78 2.59
N ILE A 167 10.06 -8.78 3.19
CA ILE A 167 9.64 -8.82 4.61
C ILE A 167 8.64 -9.95 4.83
N LEU A 168 7.67 -10.13 3.91
CA LEU A 168 6.54 -11.03 4.13
C LEU A 168 6.78 -12.49 3.70
N MET A 169 7.62 -12.70 2.68
CA MET A 169 7.82 -14.00 2.02
C MET A 169 9.29 -14.41 1.90
N GLY A 170 10.22 -13.59 2.41
CA GLY A 170 11.64 -13.89 2.45
C GLY A 170 12.42 -13.40 1.22
N GLU A 171 13.73 -13.31 1.39
CA GLU A 171 14.64 -12.77 0.38
C GLU A 171 14.72 -13.63 -0.89
N ASP A 172 14.70 -14.96 -0.77
CA ASP A 172 14.76 -15.87 -1.92
C ASP A 172 13.54 -15.69 -2.84
N LYS A 173 12.34 -15.60 -2.26
CA LYS A 173 11.11 -15.36 -3.05
C LYS A 173 11.13 -13.99 -3.71
N MET A 174 11.62 -12.97 -3.02
CA MET A 174 11.78 -11.63 -3.60
C MET A 174 12.76 -11.66 -4.79
N ARG A 175 13.91 -12.32 -4.65
CA ARG A 175 14.90 -12.46 -5.75
C ARG A 175 14.35 -13.23 -6.94
N GLU A 176 13.60 -14.31 -6.69
CA GLU A 176 12.91 -15.08 -7.73
C GLU A 176 11.95 -14.20 -8.55
N VAL A 177 11.09 -13.43 -7.87
CA VAL A 177 10.14 -12.52 -8.53
C VAL A 177 10.87 -11.39 -9.26
N ALA A 178 11.87 -10.75 -8.63
CA ALA A 178 12.66 -9.69 -9.24
C ALA A 178 13.35 -10.16 -10.53
N LYS A 179 13.96 -11.36 -10.51
CA LYS A 179 14.55 -11.99 -11.70
C LYS A 179 13.51 -12.23 -12.79
N GLY A 180 12.31 -12.72 -12.43
CA GLY A 180 11.21 -12.90 -13.37
C GLY A 180 10.65 -11.60 -13.96
N MET A 181 10.96 -10.45 -13.35
CA MET A 181 10.62 -9.11 -13.82
C MET A 181 11.79 -8.40 -14.53
N ALA A 182 12.92 -9.09 -14.75
CA ALA A 182 14.15 -8.54 -15.32
C ALA A 182 14.73 -7.36 -14.50
N ILE A 183 14.61 -7.43 -13.18
CA ILE A 183 15.20 -6.44 -12.26
C ILE A 183 16.50 -7.01 -11.71
N GLU A 184 17.60 -6.29 -11.92
CA GLU A 184 18.89 -6.62 -11.34
C GLU A 184 18.90 -6.23 -9.86
N ARG A 185 19.06 -7.23 -8.98
CA ARG A 185 19.20 -7.08 -7.52
C ARG A 185 20.26 -8.05 -7.00
#